data_AF-A0A2T0JXW2-F1
#
_entry.id   AF-A0A2T0JXW2-F1
#
_cell.length_a   1.000
_cell.length_b   1.000
_cell.length_c   1.000
_cell.angle_alpha   90.00
_cell.angle_beta   90.00
_cell.angle_gamma   90.00
#
_symmetry.space_group_name_H-M   'P 1'
#
loop_
_entity.id
_entity.type
_entity.pdbx_description
1 polymer ?
#
loop_
_entity_poly.entity_id
_entity_poly.type
_entity_poly.pdbx_seq_one_letter_code
_entity_poly.pdbx_strand_id
1 'polypeptide(L)' 'MIAVDGKTLRGARLGDGRQIHLLSALGTTTGIAIAQVTVDKQSNEITSFTPLVDAVEKVLDTLIGGADQR' A
#
# COMPACT_ATOMS: atom_id res chain seq x y z
N MET A 1 -3.09 13.92 -7.78
CA MET A 1 -2.50 13.95 -6.42
C MET A 1 -2.73 12.58 -5.79
N ILE A 2 -1.75 12.08 -5.05
CA ILE A 2 -1.85 10.82 -4.31
C ILE A 2 -1.74 11.16 -2.83
N ALA A 3 -2.67 10.66 -2.02
CA ALA A 3 -2.59 10.73 -0.56
C ALA A 3 -1.99 9.44 -0.03
N VAL A 4 -1.16 9.55 1.00
CA VAL A 4 -0.59 8.40 1.72
C VAL A 4 -1.05 8.47 3.17
N ASP A 5 -1.65 7.38 3.65
CA ASP A 5 -2.31 7.37 4.95
C ASP A 5 -2.39 5.95 5.54
N GLY A 6 -2.27 5.88 6.87
CA GLY A 6 -2.36 4.66 7.67
C GLY A 6 -3.82 4.28 7.96
N LYS A 7 -4.15 2.99 7.81
CA LYS A 7 -5.51 2.46 8.03
C LYS A 7 -5.46 1.20 8.88
N THR A 8 -6.17 1.22 10.00
CA THR A 8 -6.42 0.01 10.81
C THR A 8 -7.76 -0.58 10.43
N LEU A 9 -7.75 -1.81 9.90
CA LEU A 9 -8.94 -2.48 9.40
C LEU A 9 -9.80 -3.00 10.54
N ARG A 10 -11.02 -2.48 10.63
CA ARG A 10 -11.99 -2.97 11.61
C ARG A 10 -12.46 -4.38 11.24
N GLY A 11 -12.39 -5.29 12.20
CA GLY A 11 -12.88 -6.67 12.06
C GLY A 11 -11.88 -7.64 11.42
N ALA A 12 -10.84 -7.15 10.76
CA ALA A 12 -9.78 -7.98 10.20
C ALA A 12 -8.64 -8.15 11.21
N ARG A 13 -8.22 -9.41 11.43
CA ARG A 13 -7.18 -9.74 12.42
C ARG A 13 -6.18 -10.75 11.88
N LEU A 14 -4.95 -10.64 12.33
CA LEU A 14 -3.90 -11.64 12.15
C LEU A 14 -4.17 -12.86 13.05
N GLY A 15 -3.43 -13.96 12.83
CA GLY A 15 -3.56 -15.18 13.62
C GLY A 15 -3.30 -15.02 15.12
N ASP A 16 -2.60 -13.95 15.52
CA ASP A 16 -2.35 -13.59 16.92
C ASP A 16 -3.38 -12.58 17.49
N GLY A 17 -4.45 -12.30 16.75
CA GLY A 17 -5.55 -11.44 17.19
C GLY A 17 -5.32 -9.94 17.01
N ARG A 18 -4.14 -9.50 16.56
CA ARG A 18 -3.87 -8.09 16.26
C ARG A 18 -4.69 -7.63 15.05
N GLN A 19 -5.15 -6.38 15.08
CA GLN A 19 -5.80 -5.77 13.92
C GLN A 19 -4.79 -5.58 12.78
N ILE A 20 -5.25 -5.73 11.54
CA ILE A 20 -4.42 -5.47 10.38
C ILE A 20 -4.27 -3.95 10.21
N HIS A 21 -3.03 -3.48 10.17
CA HIS A 21 -2.68 -2.09 9.91
C HIS A 21 -2.00 -1.99 8.55
N LEU A 22 -2.49 -1.09 7.70
CA LEU A 22 -2.04 -0.89 6.33
C LEU A 22 -1.56 0.53 6.12
N LEU A 23 -0.54 0.70 5.29
CA LEU A 23 -0.23 1.99 4.68
C LEU A 23 -0.76 1.98 3.25
N SER A 24 -1.51 3.01 2.86
CA SER A 24 -2.26 3.04 1.59
C SER A 24 -1.93 4.25 0.75
N ALA A 25 -1.76 4.05 -0.56
CA ALA A 25 -1.69 5.12 -1.55
C ALA A 25 -3.03 5.28 -2.26
N LEU A 26 -3.67 6.44 -2.12
CA LEU A 26 -5.01 6.72 -2.63
C LEU A 26 -4.98 7.81 -3.70
N GLY A 27 -5.56 7.53 -4.87
CA GLY A 27 -5.83 8.55 -5.87
C GLY A 27 -6.91 9.50 -5.37
N THR A 28 -6.56 10.73 -5.03
CA THR A 28 -7.48 11.64 -4.31
C THR A 28 -8.67 12.08 -5.15
N THR A 29 -8.51 12.12 -6.48
CA THR A 29 -9.59 12.47 -7.41
C THR A 29 -10.56 11.31 -7.62
N THR A 30 -10.05 10.07 -7.61
CA THR A 30 -10.83 8.88 -7.96
C THR A 30 -11.36 8.13 -6.73
N GLY A 31 -10.77 8.36 -5.55
CA GLY A 31 -11.06 7.58 -4.35
C GLY A 31 -10.58 6.12 -4.43
N ILE A 32 -9.73 5.79 -5.41
CA ILE A 32 -9.25 4.43 -5.66
C ILE A 32 -7.92 4.23 -4.93
N ALA A 33 -7.79 3.11 -4.21
CA ALA A 33 -6.51 2.68 -3.66
C ALA A 33 -5.65 2.12 -4.81
N ILE A 34 -4.49 2.74 -5.04
CA ILE A 34 -3.55 2.36 -6.10
C ILE A 34 -2.71 1.16 -5.63
N ALA A 35 -2.21 1.24 -4.40
CA ALA A 35 -1.50 0.15 -3.74
C ALA A 35 -1.65 0.27 -2.22
N GLN A 36 -1.48 -0.85 -1.52
CA GLN A 36 -1.49 -0.92 -0.06
C GLN A 36 -0.47 -1.96 0.40
N VAL A 37 0.21 -1.68 1.51
CA VAL A 37 1.14 -2.61 2.14
C VAL A 37 0.77 -2.80 3.61
N THR A 38 1.02 -3.99 4.15
CA THR A 38 0.82 -4.25 5.58
C THR A 38 1.97 -3.66 6.37
N VAL A 39 1.66 -2.92 7.43
CA VAL A 39 2.63 -2.49 8.43
C VAL A 39 2.67 -3.57 9.50
N ASP A 40 3.76 -4.33 9.53
CA ASP A 40 3.90 -5.45 10.46
C ASP A 40 4.15 -5.00 11.92
N LYS A 41 4.34 -5.98 12.82
CA LYS A 41 4.54 -5.71 14.26
C LYS A 41 5.81 -4.93 14.59
N GLN A 42 6.88 -5.20 13.86
CA GLN A 42 8.23 -4.69 14.13
C GLN A 42 8.56 -3.48 13.24
N SER A 43 7.72 -3.20 12.24
CA SER A 43 7.79 -2.08 11.33
C SER A 43 6.89 -0.92 11.78
N ASN A 44 6.98 0.20 11.07
CA ASN A 44 6.12 1.38 11.22
C ASN A 44 5.80 1.98 9.85
N GLU A 45 4.95 3.01 9.81
CA GLU A 45 4.54 3.67 8.56
C GLU A 45 5.73 4.29 7.81
N ILE A 46 6.71 4.86 8.52
CA ILE A 46 7.89 5.50 7.91
C ILE A 46 8.71 4.48 7.15
N THR A 47 9.01 3.33 7.77
CA THR A 47 9.76 2.24 7.12
C THR A 47 8.94 1.52 6.04
N SER A 48 7.61 1.55 6.15
CA SER A 48 6.70 0.94 5.18
C SER A 48 6.41 1.84 3.97
N PHE A 49 6.86 3.10 3.98
CA PHE A 49 6.66 4.04 2.88
C PHE A 49 7.39 3.61 1.60
N THR A 50 8.65 3.19 1.69
CA THR A 50 9.41 2.74 0.52
C THR A 50 8.76 1.52 -0.15
N PRO A 51 8.42 0.43 0.58
CA PRO A 51 7.66 -0.68 0.00
C PRO A 51 6.34 -0.28 -0.66
N LEU A 52 5.65 0.75 -0.14
CA LEU A 52 4.42 1.26 -0.75
C LEU A 52 4.70 1.94 -2.09
N VAL A 53 5.77 2.73 -2.21
CA VAL A 53 6.18 3.37 -3.47
C VAL A 53 6.52 2.30 -4.51
N ASP A 54 7.30 1.28 -4.15
CA ASP A 54 7.64 0.17 -5.05
C ASP A 54 6.38 -0.54 -5.57
N ALA A 55 5.39 -0.74 -4.69
CA ALA A 55 4.12 -1.35 -5.06
C ALA A 55 3.32 -0.46 -6.03
N VAL A 56 3.32 0.86 -5.83
CA VAL A 56 2.68 1.81 -6.76
C VAL A 56 3.37 1.76 -8.13
N GLU A 57 4.70 1.82 -8.16
CA GLU A 57 5.48 1.76 -9.41
C GLU A 57 5.18 0.49 -10.20
N LYS A 58 5.15 -0.67 -9.52
CA LYS A 58 4.82 -1.95 -10.15
C LYS A 58 3.42 -1.96 -10.78
N VAL A 59 2.42 -1.38 -10.09
CA VAL A 59 1.06 -1.28 -10.62
C VAL A 59 1.04 -0.38 -11.86
N LEU A 60 1.70 0.77 -11.80
CA LEU A 60 1.74 1.72 -12.92
C LEU A 60 2.48 1.14 -14.13
N ASP A 61 3.62 0.48 -13.92
CA ASP A 61 4.40 -0.17 -14.98
C ASP A 61 3.58 -1.27 -15.70
N THR A 62 2.86 -2.08 -14.93
CA THR A 62 1.97 -3.11 -15.49
C THR A 62 0.86 -2.51 -16.37
N LEU A 63 0.32 -1.34 -15.99
CA LEU A 63 -0.77 -0.69 -16.72
C LEU A 63 -0.31 -0.02 -18.02
N ILE A 64 0.94 0.46 -18.08
CA ILE A 64 1.52 1.04 -19.31
C ILE A 64 2.12 -0.03 -20.24
N GLY A 65 2.00 -1.31 -19.87
CA GLY A 65 2.40 -2.45 -20.70
C GLY A 65 3.81 -2.98 -20.45
N GLY A 66 4.48 -2.57 -19.36
CA GLY A 66 5.84 -2.95 -19.02
C GLY A 66 6.83 -2.42 -20.05
N ALA A 67 7.55 -1.34 -19.73
CA ALA A 67 8.58 -0.82 -20.64
C ALA A 67 9.79 -1.78 -20.80
N ASP A 68 9.76 -2.95 -20.16
CA ASP A 68 10.81 -3.95 -20.19
C ASP A 68 10.31 -5.33 -20.65
N GLN A 69 10.36 -5.55 -21.96
CA GLN A 69 10.43 -6.87 -22.58
C GLN A 69 11.78 -7.03 -23.31
N ARG A 70 12.90 -6.81 -22.61
CA ARG A 70 14.24 -7.18 -23.11
C ARG A 70 15.10 -7.89 -22.08
#